data_AF-A0A550GS43-F1
#
_entry.id   AF-A0A550GS43-F1
#
_cell.length_a   1.000
_cell.length_b   1.000
_cell.length_c   1.000
_cell.angle_alpha   90.00
_cell.angle_beta   90.00
_cell.angle_gamma   90.00
#
_symmetry.space_group_name_H-M   'P 1'
#
loop_
_entity.id
_entity.type
_entity.pdbx_description
1 polymer ?
#
loop_
_entity_poly.entity_id
_entity_poly.type
_entity_poly.pdbx_seq_one_letter_code
_entity_poly.pdbx_strand_id
1 'polypeptide(L)'
;IAGPRTYIEPDVVILTDPRTDQQALSEAAKIGIPVIALCDTDNVTTNVDLVIPTNNRGRKSLALVYYLLTAQTLKERGDLPEESEPAFTPEDFEPQVQRF
;
A
#
# COMPACT_ATOMS: atom_id res chain seq x y z
N ILE A 1 0.07 -19.59 -3.71
CA ILE A 1 -1.09 -18.87 -3.14
C ILE A 1 -2.05 -18.65 -4.30
N ALA A 2 -3.14 -19.41 -4.37
CA ALA A 2 -4.13 -19.28 -5.44
C ALA A 2 -5.35 -18.56 -4.86
N GLY A 3 -5.35 -17.23 -4.95
CA GLY A 3 -6.53 -16.43 -4.68
C GLY A 3 -7.60 -16.64 -5.76
N PRO A 4 -8.84 -16.17 -5.55
CA PRO A 4 -9.88 -16.23 -6.57
C PRO A 4 -9.41 -15.50 -7.83
N ARG A 5 -9.66 -16.11 -9.01
CA ARG A 5 -9.38 -15.50 -10.32
C ARG A 5 -10.43 -14.43 -10.61
N THR A 6 -10.34 -13.32 -9.89
CA THR A 6 -11.21 -12.16 -10.09
C THR A 6 -10.49 -11.18 -11.00
N TYR A 7 -11.11 -10.85 -12.13
CA TYR A 7 -10.64 -9.79 -13.02
C TYR A 7 -11.18 -8.45 -12.51
N ILE A 8 -10.29 -7.45 -12.43
CA ILE A 8 -10.62 -6.07 -12.07
C ILE A 8 -9.79 -5.12 -12.93
N GLU A 9 -10.34 -3.95 -13.25
CA GLU A 9 -9.63 -2.84 -13.90
C GLU A 9 -9.55 -1.68 -12.90
N PRO A 10 -8.43 -1.54 -12.16
CA PRO A 10 -8.30 -0.48 -11.16
C PRO A 10 -7.99 0.88 -11.80
N ASP A 11 -8.36 1.98 -11.14
CA ASP A 11 -7.94 3.33 -11.57
C ASP A 11 -6.53 3.70 -11.08
N VAL A 12 -6.04 3.03 -10.03
CA VAL A 12 -4.71 3.21 -9.43
C VAL A 12 -4.28 1.93 -8.70
N VAL A 13 -2.98 1.63 -8.65
CA VAL A 13 -2.42 0.51 -7.89
C VAL A 13 -1.41 1.00 -6.86
N ILE A 14 -1.48 0.47 -5.64
CA ILE A 14 -0.53 0.74 -4.56
C ILE A 14 0.28 -0.54 -4.28
N LEU A 15 1.60 -0.47 -4.43
CA LEU A 15 2.53 -1.59 -4.23
C LEU A 15 3.28 -1.46 -2.90
N THR A 16 3.53 -2.61 -2.24
CA THR A 16 4.26 -2.64 -0.96
C THR A 16 5.77 -2.68 -1.19
N ASP A 17 6.22 -3.43 -2.18
CA ASP A 17 7.62 -3.46 -2.59
C ASP A 17 7.67 -3.69 -4.11
N PRO A 18 8.14 -2.72 -4.92
CA PRO A 18 8.28 -2.86 -6.37
C PRO A 18 9.04 -4.13 -6.80
N ARG A 19 9.95 -4.63 -5.97
CA ARG A 19 10.74 -5.84 -6.23
C ARG A 19 9.93 -7.11 -5.99
N THR A 20 9.08 -7.19 -4.97
CA THR A 20 8.23 -8.38 -4.77
C THR A 20 7.00 -8.35 -5.65
N ASP A 21 6.48 -7.15 -5.92
CA ASP A 21 5.21 -6.93 -6.63
C ASP A 21 5.43 -6.64 -8.13
N GLN A 22 6.57 -7.08 -8.70
CA GLN A 22 6.98 -6.83 -10.09
C GLN A 22 5.93 -7.24 -11.11
N GLN A 23 5.15 -8.29 -10.82
CA GLN A 23 4.08 -8.72 -11.71
C GLN A 23 2.98 -7.67 -11.82
N ALA A 24 2.49 -7.17 -10.68
CA ALA A 24 1.47 -6.12 -10.64
C ALA A 24 2.00 -4.82 -11.28
N LEU A 25 3.26 -4.47 -11.02
CA LEU A 25 3.94 -3.33 -11.66
C LEU A 25 3.98 -3.47 -13.19
N SER A 26 4.34 -4.65 -13.71
CA SER A 26 4.41 -4.90 -15.15
C SER A 26 3.02 -4.88 -15.80
N GLU A 27 2.02 -5.44 -15.12
CA GLU A 27 0.63 -5.44 -15.59
C GLU A 27 0.07 -4.02 -15.63
N ALA A 28 0.22 -3.24 -14.56
CA ALA A 28 -0.19 -1.84 -14.47
C ALA A 28 0.47 -0.96 -15.56
N ALA A 29 1.77 -1.16 -15.80
CA ALA A 29 2.49 -0.43 -16.85
C ALA A 29 1.99 -0.76 -18.26
N LYS A 30 1.55 -2.00 -18.53
CA LYS A 30 1.03 -2.41 -19.85
C LYS A 30 -0.34 -1.81 -20.15
N ILE A 31 -1.18 -1.68 -19.13
CA ILE A 31 -2.55 -1.16 -19.26
C ILE A 31 -2.62 0.37 -19.05
N GLY A 32 -1.54 0.98 -18.56
CA GLY A 32 -1.41 2.43 -18.40
C GLY A 32 -2.10 2.98 -17.15
N ILE A 33 -2.12 2.20 -16.07
CA ILE A 33 -2.69 2.62 -14.77
C ILE A 33 -1.59 3.24 -13.91
N PRO A 34 -1.85 4.37 -13.23
CA PRO A 34 -0.91 4.98 -12.30
C PRO A 34 -0.47 4.05 -11.16
N VAL A 35 0.82 4.05 -10.84
CA VAL A 35 1.44 3.23 -9.79
C VAL A 35 2.03 4.08 -8.68
N ILE A 36 1.55 3.84 -7.46
CA ILE A 36 2.14 4.33 -6.21
C ILE A 36 2.88 3.18 -5.54
N ALA A 37 4.09 3.38 -5.03
CA ALA A 37 4.81 2.30 -4.35
C ALA A 37 5.55 2.76 -3.09
N LEU A 38 5.57 1.88 -2.09
CA LEU A 38 6.44 2.00 -0.93
C LEU A 38 7.85 1.51 -1.29
N CYS A 39 8.84 2.39 -1.20
CA CYS A 39 10.20 2.09 -1.64
C CYS A 39 11.21 2.28 -0.51
N ASP A 40 12.03 1.26 -0.29
CA ASP A 40 13.27 1.32 0.49
C ASP A 40 14.45 1.66 -0.44
N THR A 41 15.62 1.88 0.15
CA THR A 41 16.87 2.28 -0.50
C THR A 41 17.37 1.31 -1.59
N ASP A 42 16.97 0.04 -1.55
CA ASP A 42 17.37 -0.98 -2.53
C ASP A 42 16.35 -1.21 -3.66
N ASN A 43 15.26 -0.43 -3.69
CA ASN A 43 14.24 -0.56 -4.71
C ASN A 43 14.57 0.23 -6.00
N VAL A 44 14.31 -0.41 -7.14
CA VAL A 44 14.30 0.25 -8.45
C VAL A 44 12.92 0.85 -8.69
N THR A 45 12.86 2.12 -9.06
CA THR A 45 11.61 2.91 -9.19
C THR A 45 11.13 3.07 -10.63
N THR A 46 11.63 2.26 -11.55
CA THR A 46 11.18 2.26 -12.95
C THR A 46 9.69 1.89 -13.04
N ASN A 47 8.92 2.67 -13.81
CA ASN A 47 7.46 2.53 -13.96
C ASN A 47 6.65 2.76 -12.66
N VAL A 48 7.24 3.44 -11.67
CA VAL A 48 6.52 3.96 -10.50
C VAL A 48 6.31 5.45 -10.68
N ASP A 49 5.06 5.91 -10.65
CA ASP A 49 4.71 7.31 -10.86
C ASP A 49 4.88 8.14 -9.58
N LEU A 50 4.57 7.54 -8.42
CA LEU A 50 4.73 8.17 -7.12
C LEU A 50 5.42 7.23 -6.12
N VAL A 51 6.56 7.67 -5.62
CA VAL A 51 7.35 6.95 -4.62
C VAL A 51 7.04 7.48 -3.23
N ILE A 52 6.68 6.57 -2.31
CA ILE A 52 6.62 6.83 -0.88
C ILE A 52 7.86 6.20 -0.24
N PRO A 53 8.89 7.00 0.10
CA PRO A 53 10.11 6.47 0.70
C PRO A 53 9.85 5.99 2.13
N THR A 54 10.05 4.70 2.38
CA THR A 54 9.82 4.08 3.70
C THR A 54 10.55 2.74 3.85
N ASN A 55 10.66 2.23 5.08
CA ASN A 55 11.08 0.86 5.32
C ASN A 55 9.90 -0.09 5.00
N ASN A 56 9.98 -0.80 3.88
CA ASN A 56 8.95 -1.71 3.40
C ASN A 56 9.14 -3.18 3.83
N ARG A 57 10.00 -3.44 4.84
CA ARG A 57 10.25 -4.79 5.37
C ARG A 57 9.75 -4.96 6.80
N GLY A 58 9.85 -3.89 7.59
CA GLY A 58 9.48 -3.92 9.00
C GLY A 58 7.97 -4.02 9.18
N ARG A 59 7.49 -5.04 9.91
CA ARG A 59 6.07 -5.23 10.23
C ARG A 59 5.42 -3.96 10.80
N LYS A 60 6.09 -3.34 11.78
CA LYS A 60 5.63 -2.08 12.40
C LYS A 60 5.64 -0.89 11.45
N SER A 61 6.64 -0.83 10.56
CA SER A 61 6.78 0.24 9.58
C SER A 61 5.65 0.18 8.55
N LEU A 62 5.41 -1.01 7.99
CA LEU A 62 4.30 -1.23 7.05
C LEU A 62 2.94 -0.96 7.70
N ALA A 63 2.71 -1.46 8.92
CA ALA A 63 1.47 -1.20 9.66
C ALA A 63 1.23 0.30 9.84
N LEU A 64 2.24 1.05 10.27
CA LEU A 64 2.16 2.49 10.46
C LEU A 64 1.90 3.24 9.14
N VAL A 65 2.58 2.87 8.06
CA VAL A 65 2.40 3.53 6.75
C VAL A 65 0.98 3.33 6.23
N TYR A 66 0.47 2.09 6.27
CA TYR A 66 -0.90 1.81 5.84
C TYR A 66 -1.95 2.47 6.75
N TYR A 67 -1.68 2.54 8.05
CA TYR A 67 -2.51 3.28 9.01
C TYR A 67 -2.62 4.76 8.62
N LEU A 68 -1.48 5.44 8.43
CA LEU A 68 -1.43 6.86 8.07
C LEU A 68 -2.10 7.13 6.72
N LEU A 69 -1.83 6.27 5.73
CA LEU A 69 -2.43 6.37 4.41
C LEU A 69 -3.95 6.24 4.47
N THR A 70 -4.46 5.28 5.25
CA THR A 70 -5.90 5.07 5.44
C THR A 70 -6.53 6.26 6.15
N ALA A 71 -5.93 6.72 7.26
CA ALA A 71 -6.43 7.86 8.03
C ALA A 71 -6.50 9.12 7.16
N GLN A 72 -5.44 9.45 6.41
CA GLN A 72 -5.44 10.61 5.53
C GLN A 72 -6.46 10.46 4.40
N THR A 73 -6.56 9.27 3.78
CA THR A 73 -7.53 9.03 2.70
C THR A 73 -8.98 9.24 3.17
N LEU A 74 -9.31 8.82 4.40
CA LEU A 74 -10.64 9.05 4.98
C LEU A 74 -10.90 10.55 5.24
N LYS A 75 -9.88 11.31 5.66
CA LYS A 75 -9.97 12.76 5.83
C LYS A 75 -10.23 13.48 4.51
N GLU A 76 -9.44 13.17 3.48
CA GLU A 76 -9.61 13.77 2.14
C GLU A 76 -10.96 13.42 1.49
N ARG A 77 -11.51 12.24 1.80
CA ARG A 77 -12.84 11.83 1.33
C ARG A 77 -14.00 12.47 2.11
N GLY A 78 -13.73 13.12 3.25
CA GLY A 78 -14.75 13.65 4.15
C GLY A 78 -15.43 12.58 5.02
N ASP A 79 -14.92 11.36 5.02
CA ASP A 79 -15.42 10.24 5.84
C ASP A 79 -14.94 10.37 7.31
N LEU A 80 -13.89 11.16 7.55
CA LEU A 80 -13.33 11.46 8.87
C LEU A 80 -13.08 12.98 8.98
N PRO A 81 -13.59 13.69 10.01
CA PRO A 81 -13.23 15.10 10.22
C PRO A 81 -11.72 15.33 10.34
N GLU A 82 -11.23 16.45 9.83
CA GLU A 82 -9.78 16.77 9.71
C GLU A 82 -9.03 16.65 11.04
N GLU A 83 -9.61 17.20 12.11
CA GLU A 83 -9.04 17.22 13.48
C GLU A 83 -9.41 15.98 14.31
N SER A 84 -10.07 14.99 13.71
CA SER A 84 -10.46 13.77 14.41
C SER A 84 -9.47 12.63 14.15
N GLU A 85 -9.40 11.74 15.13
CA GLU A 85 -8.63 10.50 15.05
C GLU A 85 -9.53 9.35 14.57
N PRO A 86 -9.01 8.41 13.77
CA PRO A 86 -9.75 7.23 13.36
C PRO A 86 -10.05 6.32 14.56
N ALA A 87 -11.08 5.49 14.42
CA ALA A 87 -11.48 4.53 15.47
C ALA A 87 -10.53 3.31 15.60
N PHE A 88 -9.62 3.14 14.66
CA PHE A 88 -8.61 2.09 14.63
C PHE A 88 -7.24 2.65 15.04
N THR A 89 -6.33 1.78 15.50
CA THR A 89 -4.96 2.15 15.87
C THR A 89 -3.94 1.49 14.94
N PRO A 90 -2.66 1.92 14.93
CA PRO A 90 -1.62 1.27 14.13
C PRO A 90 -1.46 -0.23 14.44
N GLU A 91 -1.73 -0.64 15.68
CA GLU A 91 -1.68 -2.04 16.11
C GLU A 91 -2.70 -2.92 15.38
N ASP A 92 -3.85 -2.37 14.98
CA ASP A 92 -4.87 -3.10 14.20
C ASP A 92 -4.35 -3.50 12.81
N PHE A 93 -3.32 -2.80 12.30
CA PHE A 93 -2.67 -3.08 11.02
C PHE A 93 -1.46 -4.01 11.16
N GLU A 94 -1.03 -4.34 12.39
CA GLU A 94 0.06 -5.28 12.59
C GLU A 94 -0.42 -6.72 12.30
N PRO A 95 0.40 -7.54 11.61
CA PRO A 95 0.03 -8.92 11.33
C PRO A 95 -0.05 -9.72 12.63
N GLN A 96 -1.22 -10.29 12.90
CA GLN A 96 -1.46 -11.14 14.06
C GLN A 96 -0.64 -12.42 13.92
N VAL A 97 0.30 -12.65 14.85
CA VAL A 97 1.08 -13.90 14.87
C VAL A 97 0.14 -15.00 15.36
N GLN A 98 -0.38 -15.79 14.44
CA GLN A 98 -1.14 -16.98 14.79
C GLN A 98 -0.18 -17.98 15.45
N ARG A 99 -0.20 -18.05 16.78
CA ARG A 99 0.48 -19.12 17.52
C ARG A 99 -0.28 -20.41 17.24
N PHE A 100 0.38 -21.33 16.54
CA PHE A 100 -0.05 -22.72 16.47
C PHE A 100 0.13 -23.41 17.82
#